data_AF-A0A5P8LS53-F1
#
_entry.id   AF-A0A5P8LS53-F1
#
_cell.length_a   1.000
_cell.length_b   1.000
_cell.length_c   1.000
_cell.angle_alpha   90.00
_cell.angle_beta   90.00
_cell.angle_gamma   90.00
#
_symmetry.space_group_name_H-M   'P 1'
#
loop_
_entity.id
_entity.type
_entity.pdbx_description
1 polymer ?
#
loop_
_entity_poly.entity_id
_entity_poly.type
_entity_poly.pdbx_seq_one_letter_code
_entity_poly.pdbx_strand_id
1 'polypeptide(L)'
;MIYATRGLVESLLGMGRDADPDSVTVAVSVTPAGDLPEADLDPTTDVFTHFYMPSAGNSVSAVFGFDLGTPVAQSNGRFVSHPEGRLDVTKTDDLHEVIFVAVPPWDEESIAAFDRRGEELSLTVLDVAPPEEALE
;
A
#
# COMPACT_ATOMS: atom_id res chain seq x y z
N MET A 1 -9.10 -2.56 -12.19
CA MET A 1 -9.27 -1.33 -11.40
C MET A 1 -9.13 -1.71 -9.95
N ILE A 2 -8.35 -0.95 -9.20
CA ILE A 2 -8.11 -1.15 -7.77
C ILE A 2 -8.37 0.16 -7.01
N TYR A 3 -8.59 0.06 -5.72
CA TYR A 3 -8.87 1.19 -4.84
C TYR A 3 -7.85 1.24 -3.72
N ALA A 4 -7.40 2.44 -3.34
CA ALA A 4 -6.57 2.64 -2.16
C ALA A 4 -7.04 3.89 -1.41
N THR A 5 -6.87 3.92 -0.09
CA THR A 5 -7.15 5.14 0.68
C THR A 5 -6.03 6.17 0.46
N ARG A 6 -6.38 7.46 0.50
CA ARG A 6 -5.40 8.55 0.45
C ARG A 6 -4.35 8.40 1.53
N GLY A 7 -4.76 8.09 2.77
CA GLY A 7 -3.84 7.91 3.89
C GLY A 7 -2.80 6.81 3.66
N LEU A 8 -3.16 5.71 2.99
CA LEU A 8 -2.19 4.69 2.59
C LEU A 8 -1.21 5.23 1.55
N VAL A 9 -1.71 5.85 0.47
CA VAL A 9 -0.89 6.39 -0.61
C VAL A 9 0.12 7.41 -0.08
N GLU A 10 -0.32 8.35 0.74
CA GLU A 10 0.54 9.35 1.39
C GLU A 10 1.61 8.69 2.27
N SER A 11 1.25 7.65 3.03
CA SER A 11 2.20 6.91 3.86
C SER A 11 3.26 6.19 3.03
N LEU A 12 2.87 5.55 1.93
CA LEU A 12 3.80 4.86 1.02
C LEU A 12 4.78 5.83 0.34
N LEU A 13 4.28 6.98 -0.13
CA LEU A 13 5.11 8.05 -0.68
C LEU A 13 6.08 8.61 0.36
N GLY A 14 5.61 8.80 1.59
CA GLY A 14 6.45 9.19 2.73
C GLY A 14 7.59 8.19 2.98
N MET A 15 7.30 6.89 3.01
CA MET A 15 8.34 5.86 3.16
C MET A 15 9.36 5.87 2.03
N GLY A 16 8.91 6.05 0.77
CA GLY A 16 9.81 6.17 -0.37
C GLY A 16 10.76 7.35 -0.23
N ARG A 17 10.22 8.52 0.15
CA ARG A 17 10.99 9.74 0.42
C ARG A 17 11.98 9.56 1.57
N ASP A 18 11.57 8.92 2.66
CA ASP A 18 12.41 8.75 3.85
C ASP A 18 13.54 7.73 3.63
N ALA A 19 13.32 6.74 2.76
CA ALA A 19 14.32 5.74 2.41
C ALA A 19 15.35 6.23 1.39
N ASP A 20 15.01 7.21 0.54
CA ASP A 20 15.87 7.76 -0.52
C ASP A 20 17.27 8.13 0.04
N PRO A 21 18.38 7.60 -0.52
CA PRO A 21 18.50 6.93 -1.83
C PRO A 21 18.38 5.40 -1.83
N ASP A 22 18.03 4.80 -0.70
CA ASP A 22 17.78 3.36 -0.59
C ASP A 22 16.35 3.00 -1.03
N SER A 23 16.16 1.76 -1.49
CA SER A 23 14.84 1.22 -1.81
C SER A 23 14.18 0.59 -0.58
N VAL A 24 12.86 0.71 -0.46
CA VAL A 24 12.06 0.04 0.57
C VAL A 24 10.95 -0.80 -0.05
N THR A 25 10.67 -1.96 0.54
CA THR A 25 9.55 -2.83 0.18
C THR A 25 8.67 -3.08 1.40
N VAL A 26 7.36 -2.88 1.27
CA VAL A 26 6.39 -3.16 2.35
C VAL A 26 5.22 -4.00 1.85
N ALA A 27 4.63 -4.80 2.75
CA ALA A 27 3.40 -5.56 2.44
C ALA A 27 2.22 -4.62 2.58
N VAL A 28 1.26 -4.68 1.65
CA VAL A 28 0.01 -3.92 1.72
C VAL A 28 -1.19 -4.85 1.65
N SER A 29 -2.26 -4.47 2.33
CA SER A 29 -3.45 -5.30 2.50
C SER A 29 -4.71 -4.48 2.32
N VAL A 30 -5.81 -5.21 2.11
CA VAL A 30 -7.12 -4.62 1.82
C VAL A 30 -8.05 -4.68 3.03
N THR A 31 -9.02 -3.79 3.03
CA THR A 31 -10.23 -3.84 3.85
C THR A 31 -11.42 -3.85 2.87
N PRO A 32 -12.43 -4.71 3.08
CA PRO A 32 -13.66 -4.65 2.29
C PRO A 32 -14.34 -3.29 2.46
N ALA A 33 -14.90 -2.73 1.38
CA ALA A 33 -15.57 -1.44 1.43
C ALA A 33 -16.77 -1.40 2.40
N GLY A 34 -17.37 -2.56 2.71
CA GLY A 34 -18.43 -2.66 3.73
C GLY A 34 -17.99 -2.25 5.13
N ASP A 35 -16.69 -2.33 5.42
CA ASP A 35 -16.07 -1.89 6.68
C ASP A 35 -15.53 -0.44 6.58
N LEU A 36 -15.72 0.23 5.44
CA LEU A 36 -15.34 1.61 5.18
C LEU A 36 -16.61 2.45 4.98
N PRO A 37 -17.21 3.02 6.04
CA PRO A 37 -18.55 3.62 5.98
C PRO A 37 -18.65 4.84 5.03
N GLU A 38 -17.52 5.45 4.69
CA GLU A 38 -17.42 6.59 3.78
C GLU A 38 -17.16 6.17 2.32
N ALA A 39 -16.89 4.88 2.06
CA ALA A 39 -16.63 4.38 0.72
C ALA A 39 -17.96 4.13 -0.02
N ASP A 40 -18.23 4.91 -1.07
CA ASP A 40 -19.37 4.71 -1.98
C ASP A 40 -19.07 3.60 -3.00
N LEU A 41 -18.85 2.37 -2.52
CA LEU A 41 -18.51 1.18 -3.31
C LEU A 41 -19.37 -0.02 -2.93
N ASP A 42 -19.35 -1.07 -3.76
CA ASP A 42 -19.95 -2.35 -3.37
C ASP A 42 -19.28 -2.88 -2.10
N PRO A 43 -20.01 -3.32 -1.06
CA PRO A 43 -19.44 -3.74 0.22
C PRO A 43 -18.36 -4.82 0.16
N THR A 44 -18.36 -5.62 -0.91
CA THR A 44 -17.37 -6.69 -1.13
C THR A 44 -16.14 -6.23 -1.92
N THR A 45 -16.09 -4.95 -2.32
CA THR A 45 -14.96 -4.37 -3.04
C THR A 45 -13.76 -4.23 -2.11
N ASP A 46 -12.64 -4.83 -2.49
CA ASP A 46 -11.39 -4.67 -1.77
C ASP A 46 -10.78 -3.27 -1.97
N VAL A 47 -10.43 -2.62 -0.86
CA VAL A 47 -9.75 -1.32 -0.83
C VAL A 47 -8.43 -1.47 -0.08
N PHE A 48 -7.30 -1.12 -0.70
CA PHE A 48 -6.01 -1.08 0.00
C PHE A 48 -6.00 0.02 1.05
N THR A 49 -5.84 -0.34 2.31
CA THR A 49 -6.00 0.58 3.45
C THR A 49 -4.77 0.66 4.34
N HIS A 50 -3.95 -0.39 4.40
CA HIS A 50 -2.88 -0.51 5.38
C HIS A 50 -1.68 -1.28 4.85
N PHE A 51 -0.57 -1.16 5.58
CA PHE A 51 0.68 -1.85 5.31
C PHE A 51 1.21 -2.53 6.58
N TYR A 52 2.06 -3.54 6.38
CA TYR A 52 2.85 -4.14 7.44
C TYR A 52 4.32 -3.78 7.25
N MET A 53 4.91 -3.17 8.28
CA MET A 53 6.34 -2.88 8.27
C MET A 53 7.15 -4.19 8.18
N PRO A 54 8.20 -4.25 7.34
CA PRO A 54 9.15 -5.35 7.39
C PRO A 54 9.74 -5.39 8.80
N SER A 55 9.84 -6.58 9.39
CA SER A 55 10.39 -6.76 10.73
C SER A 55 11.88 -6.40 10.72
N ALA A 56 12.21 -5.12 10.87
CA ALA A 56 13.54 -4.68 11.25
C ALA A 56 13.76 -5.14 12.69
N GLY A 57 14.89 -5.82 12.95
CA GLY A 57 15.23 -6.26 14.30
C GLY A 57 15.11 -5.10 15.30
N ASN A 58 14.22 -5.25 16.28
CA ASN A 58 14.03 -4.36 17.44
C ASN A 58 13.58 -2.92 17.16
N SER A 59 12.41 -2.68 16.57
CA SER A 59 11.58 -1.51 16.93
C SER A 59 10.11 -1.73 16.56
N VAL A 60 9.27 -1.77 17.59
CA VAL A 60 7.81 -1.90 17.51
C VAL A 60 7.23 -0.49 17.49
N SER A 61 6.76 0.02 16.36
CA SER A 61 5.75 1.10 16.28
C SER A 61 5.46 1.50 14.85
N ALA A 62 4.28 1.10 14.37
CA ALA A 62 3.32 1.87 13.58
C ALA A 62 2.37 0.85 12.93
N VAL A 63 1.52 0.23 13.76
CA VAL A 63 0.39 -0.58 13.29
C VAL A 63 -0.84 0.22 13.64
N PHE A 64 -1.46 0.86 12.64
CA PHE A 64 -2.82 1.35 12.80
C PHE A 64 -3.77 0.15 12.70
N GLY A 65 -4.18 -0.35 13.87
CA GLY A 65 -5.48 -0.98 14.12
C GLY A 65 -5.97 -2.07 13.19
N PHE A 66 -5.19 -3.14 12.97
CA PHE A 66 -5.74 -4.38 12.39
C PHE A 66 -5.02 -5.63 12.90
N ASP A 67 -5.74 -6.75 12.92
CA ASP A 67 -5.35 -8.04 13.51
C ASP A 67 -3.93 -8.47 13.07
N LEU A 68 -3.03 -8.58 14.05
CA LEU A 68 -1.66 -9.09 13.88
C LEU A 68 -1.62 -10.57 13.48
N GLY A 69 -2.79 -11.23 13.40
CA GLY A 69 -2.95 -12.62 12.99
C GLY A 69 -2.80 -12.87 11.49
N THR A 70 -2.89 -11.86 10.62
CA THR A 70 -2.70 -12.06 9.16
C THR A 70 -1.22 -12.22 8.87
N PRO A 71 -0.74 -13.42 8.50
CA PRO A 71 0.65 -13.62 8.16
C PRO A 71 1.01 -12.71 6.98
N VAL A 72 2.22 -12.13 6.97
CA VAL A 72 2.76 -11.35 5.84
C VAL A 72 2.62 -12.10 4.48
N ALA A 73 2.54 -13.43 4.50
CA ALA A 73 2.27 -14.28 3.33
C ALA A 73 0.83 -14.18 2.77
N GLN A 74 -0.08 -13.47 3.44
CA GLN A 74 -1.48 -13.25 3.03
C GLN A 74 -1.75 -11.78 2.67
N SER A 75 -0.73 -10.92 2.56
CA SER A 75 -0.94 -9.57 2.02
C SER A 75 -1.53 -9.63 0.62
N ASN A 76 -2.33 -8.64 0.24
CA ASN A 76 -2.96 -8.60 -1.08
C ASN A 76 -2.08 -7.91 -2.13
N GLY A 77 -1.03 -7.20 -1.68
CA GLY A 77 -0.11 -6.52 -2.57
C GLY A 77 1.23 -6.19 -1.93
N ARG A 78 2.10 -5.60 -2.73
CA ARG A 78 3.40 -5.06 -2.33
C ARG A 78 3.53 -3.61 -2.72
N PHE A 79 4.27 -2.86 -1.93
CA PHE A 79 4.83 -1.57 -2.33
C PHE A 79 6.33 -1.69 -2.51
N VAL A 80 6.88 -1.02 -3.52
CA VAL A 80 8.31 -0.89 -3.76
C VAL A 80 8.65 0.55 -4.14
N SER A 81 9.68 1.13 -3.52
CA SER A 81 10.22 2.43 -3.95
C SER A 81 11.39 2.26 -4.93
N HIS A 82 11.37 3.04 -6.02
CA HIS A 82 12.42 3.07 -7.05
C HIS A 82 13.09 4.45 -7.04
N PRO A 83 14.11 4.69 -6.18
CA PRO A 83 14.76 6.00 -6.05
C PRO A 83 15.45 6.47 -7.34
N GLU A 84 15.77 5.56 -8.27
CA GLU A 84 16.32 5.89 -9.59
C GLU A 84 15.29 6.40 -10.61
N GLY A 85 14.00 6.44 -10.25
CA GLY A 85 12.97 7.07 -11.09
C GLY A 85 12.26 6.15 -12.08
N ARG A 86 12.44 4.82 -11.99
CA ARG A 86 11.69 3.87 -12.82
C ARG A 86 10.30 3.65 -12.23
N LEU A 87 9.27 4.17 -12.89
CA LEU A 87 7.87 3.92 -12.52
C LEU A 87 7.34 2.69 -13.28
N ASP A 88 7.89 1.52 -12.97
CA ASP A 88 7.53 0.23 -13.57
C ASP A 88 8.04 -0.91 -12.66
N VAL A 89 7.45 -2.09 -12.74
CA VAL A 89 7.97 -3.27 -12.04
C VAL A 89 9.25 -3.79 -12.70
N THR A 90 10.15 -4.31 -11.89
CA THR A 90 11.40 -4.91 -12.31
C THR A 90 11.47 -6.37 -11.89
N LYS A 91 12.38 -7.12 -12.52
CA LYS A 91 12.61 -8.54 -12.18
C LYS A 91 13.13 -8.75 -10.76
N THR A 92 13.62 -7.69 -10.12
CA THR A 92 14.16 -7.71 -8.76
C THR A 92 13.11 -7.39 -7.70
N ASP A 93 11.93 -6.93 -8.11
CA ASP A 93 10.86 -6.61 -7.17
C ASP A 93 10.23 -7.89 -6.60
N ASP A 94 9.81 -7.81 -5.33
CA ASP A 94 8.99 -8.85 -4.71
C ASP A 94 7.58 -8.78 -5.31
N LEU A 95 7.30 -9.63 -6.31
CA LEU A 95 6.06 -9.58 -7.08
C LEU A 95 4.90 -10.19 -6.30
N HIS A 96 3.81 -9.42 -6.23
CA HIS A 96 2.51 -9.86 -5.72
C HIS A 96 1.42 -9.74 -6.79
N GLU A 97 0.14 -9.93 -6.43
CA GLU A 97 -0.96 -9.76 -7.38
C GLU A 97 -1.09 -8.30 -7.82
N VAL A 98 -0.90 -7.40 -6.85
CA VAL A 98 -0.84 -5.95 -7.05
C VAL A 98 0.49 -5.43 -6.50
N ILE A 99 1.20 -4.65 -7.31
CA ILE A 99 2.45 -3.99 -6.92
C ILE A 99 2.28 -2.48 -7.09
N PHE A 100 2.39 -1.73 -6.00
CA PHE A 100 2.53 -0.28 -6.01
C PHE A 100 4.00 0.07 -6.19
N VAL A 101 4.32 0.87 -7.20
CA VAL A 101 5.66 1.41 -7.42
C VAL A 101 5.59 2.92 -7.24
N ALA A 102 6.45 3.49 -6.40
CA ALA A 102 6.61 4.94 -6.29
C ALA A 102 8.04 5.38 -6.58
N VAL A 103 8.18 6.60 -7.09
CA VAL A 103 9.44 7.21 -7.51
C VAL A 103 9.55 8.67 -7.02
N PRO A 104 10.76 9.27 -7.00
CA PRO A 104 10.89 10.72 -6.86
C PRO A 104 10.10 11.45 -7.97
N PRO A 105 9.51 12.63 -7.70
CA PRO A 105 9.63 13.47 -6.50
C PRO A 105 8.76 13.08 -5.28
N TRP A 106 8.16 11.89 -5.29
CA TRP A 106 7.36 11.35 -4.18
C TRP A 106 6.05 12.14 -3.95
N ASP A 107 5.34 12.44 -5.03
CA ASP A 107 3.99 13.01 -5.01
C ASP A 107 2.94 12.01 -5.53
N GLU A 108 1.66 12.39 -5.49
CA GLU A 108 0.53 11.54 -5.87
C GLU A 108 0.55 11.12 -7.35
N GLU A 109 1.24 11.85 -8.22
CA GLU A 109 1.42 11.49 -9.63
C GLU A 109 2.62 10.55 -9.84
N SER A 110 3.45 10.38 -8.81
CA SER A 110 4.68 9.58 -8.81
C SER A 110 4.51 8.18 -8.23
N ILE A 111 3.27 7.68 -8.21
CA ILE A 111 2.93 6.32 -7.77
C ILE A 111 1.93 5.69 -8.74
N ALA A 112 2.18 4.42 -9.08
CA ALA A 112 1.31 3.63 -9.95
C ALA A 112 1.19 2.20 -9.43
N ALA A 113 0.13 1.51 -9.85
CA ALA A 113 -0.08 0.10 -9.52
C ALA A 113 0.06 -0.77 -10.75
N PHE A 114 0.60 -1.96 -10.57
CA PHE A 114 0.88 -2.91 -11.63
C PHE A 114 0.44 -4.32 -11.22
N ASP A 115 0.09 -5.14 -12.20
CA ASP A 115 -0.05 -6.58 -11.98
C ASP A 115 1.32 -7.29 -12.01
N ARG A 116 1.34 -8.58 -11.69
CA ARG A 116 2.57 -9.42 -11.74
C ARG A 116 3.24 -9.52 -13.12
N ARG A 117 2.60 -9.05 -14.19
CA ARG A 117 3.12 -9.04 -15.56
C ARG A 117 3.71 -7.68 -15.93
N GLY A 118 3.56 -6.67 -15.07
CA GLY A 118 3.95 -5.29 -15.30
C GLY A 118 2.93 -4.49 -16.09
N GLU A 119 1.70 -4.97 -16.20
CA GLU A 119 0.62 -4.19 -16.81
C GLU A 119 0.07 -3.22 -15.77
N GLU A 120 -0.02 -1.94 -16.13
CA GLU A 120 -0.54 -0.90 -15.24
C GLU A 120 -2.02 -1.14 -14.92
N LEU A 121 -2.36 -1.09 -13.64
CA LEU A 121 -3.71 -1.21 -13.11
C LEU A 121 -4.27 0.19 -12.83
N SER A 122 -5.48 0.46 -13.31
CA SER A 122 -6.17 1.70 -12.96
C SER A 122 -6.38 1.80 -11.45
N LEU A 123 -5.69 2.75 -10.81
CA LEU A 123 -5.76 3.04 -9.39
C LEU A 123 -6.70 4.23 -9.13
N THR A 124 -7.66 4.03 -8.23
CA THR A 124 -8.53 5.09 -7.72
C THR A 124 -8.19 5.36 -6.26
N VAL A 125 -7.81 6.59 -5.94
CA VAL A 125 -7.54 7.00 -4.56
C VAL A 125 -8.83 7.52 -3.92
N LEU A 126 -9.21 6.92 -2.78
CA LEU A 126 -10.39 7.25 -2.01
C LEU A 126 -10.02 8.16 -0.83
N ASP A 127 -10.74 9.26 -0.69
CA ASP A 127 -10.63 10.16 0.45
C ASP A 127 -11.55 9.69 1.58
N VAL A 128 -11.22 8.53 2.15
CA VAL A 128 -11.96 7.88 3.24
C VAL A 128 -11.01 7.55 4.37
N ALA A 129 -11.45 7.76 5.60
CA ALA A 129 -10.68 7.34 6.77
C ALA A 129 -10.72 5.80 6.93
N PRO A 130 -9.64 5.17 7.43
CA PRO A 130 -9.73 3.80 7.94
C PRO A 130 -10.74 3.76 9.11
N PRO A 131 -11.36 2.60 9.39
CA PRO A 131 -12.38 2.49 10.43
C PRO A 131 -11.82 2.93 11.79
N GLU A 132 -12.57 3.75 12.52
CA GLU A 132 -12.25 4.08 13.92
C GLU A 132 -12.45 2.84 14.79
N GLU A 133 -11.39 2.37 15.46
CA GLU A 133 -11.53 1.34 16.49
C GLU A 133 -12.28 1.93 17.69
N ALA A 134 -13.37 1.27 18.09
CA ALA A 134 -13.91 1.48 19.44
C ALA A 134 -12.88 0.93 20.43
N LEU A 135 -12.12 1.82 21.07
CA LEU A 135 -11.31 1.48 22.24
C LEU A 135 -12.27 1.06 23.36
N GLU A 136 -12.44 -0.25 23.58
CA GLU A 136 -13.07 -0.80 24.79
C GLU A 136 -12.04 -1.05 25.91
#